data_AF-A0A4P7W5P3-F1
#
_entry.id   AF-A0A4P7W5P3-F1
#
_cell.length_a   1.000
_cell.length_b   1.000
_cell.length_c   1.000
_cell.angle_alpha   90.00
_cell.angle_beta   90.00
_cell.angle_gamma   90.00
#
_symmetry.space_group_name_H-M   'P 1'
#
loop_
_entity.id
_entity.type
_entity.pdbx_description
1 polymer ?
#
loop_
_entity_poly.entity_id
_entity_poly.type
_entity_poly.pdbx_seq_one_letter_code
_entity_poly.pdbx_strand_id
1 'polypeptide(L)'
;MAQENMGDWMEYAHEYAKAQREMKIEKWVCITIEYRTKERQRVVLFRYDPPRDIYERRQWVVRWRHARLLCQYPKENVQTYFSYYDRRTGLSMDFGSALSRLSAAKAQITIARRKEQEYLEYQRQNNMFFNEAEDETLAKFRRKLQSKIEKYTELEREVILSVQNVRLQ
;
A
#
# COMPACT_ATOMS: atom_id res chain seq x y z
N MET A 1 18.36 19.45 6.72
CA MET A 1 17.23 18.70 6.13
C MET A 1 17.76 18.05 4.87
N ALA A 2 17.86 16.73 4.81
CA ALA A 2 18.33 16.04 3.62
C ALA A 2 17.26 16.23 2.53
N GLN A 3 17.65 16.81 1.39
CA GLN A 3 16.79 16.93 0.23
C GLN A 3 16.47 15.50 -0.24
N GLU A 4 15.25 15.04 0.03
CA GLU A 4 14.80 13.71 -0.42
C GLU A 4 14.91 13.66 -1.94
N ASN A 5 15.85 12.84 -2.42
CA ASN A 5 16.15 12.73 -3.83
C ASN A 5 14.97 12.05 -4.53
N MET A 6 14.47 12.61 -5.64
CA MET A 6 13.34 12.05 -6.38
C MET A 6 13.59 10.59 -6.82
N GLY A 7 14.85 10.18 -6.95
CA GLY A 7 15.26 8.79 -7.16
C GLY A 7 14.86 7.83 -6.03
N ASP A 8 14.97 8.24 -4.76
CA ASP A 8 14.61 7.40 -3.60
C ASP A 8 13.10 7.08 -3.60
N TRP A 9 12.27 8.04 -4.02
CA TRP A 9 10.83 7.86 -4.12
C TRP A 9 10.43 6.90 -5.26
N MET A 10 11.10 6.99 -6.41
CA MET A 10 10.87 6.06 -7.52
C MET A 10 11.32 4.64 -7.17
N GLU A 11 12.47 4.51 -6.52
CA GLU A 11 12.97 3.22 -6.05
C GLU A 11 11.98 2.60 -5.05
N TYR A 12 11.51 3.38 -4.08
CA TYR A 12 10.51 2.93 -3.12
C TYR A 12 9.22 2.47 -3.81
N ALA A 13 8.69 3.25 -4.76
CA ALA A 13 7.49 2.88 -5.50
C ALA A 13 7.67 1.58 -6.29
N HIS A 14 8.84 1.38 -6.90
CA HIS A 14 9.16 0.16 -7.63
C HIS A 14 9.19 -1.07 -6.71
N GLU A 15 9.93 -0.99 -5.60
CA GLU A 15 10.03 -2.10 -4.62
C GLU A 15 8.68 -2.37 -3.93
N TYR A 16 7.89 -1.33 -3.68
CA TYR A 16 6.53 -1.48 -3.16
C TYR A 16 5.62 -2.22 -4.14
N ALA A 17 5.64 -1.85 -5.41
CA ALA A 17 4.88 -2.55 -6.44
C ALA A 17 5.34 -4.00 -6.61
N LYS A 18 6.65 -4.26 -6.52
CA LYS A 18 7.23 -5.61 -6.55
C LYS A 18 6.77 -6.43 -5.34
N ALA A 19 6.81 -5.87 -4.13
CA ALA A 19 6.34 -6.53 -2.91
C ALA A 19 4.86 -6.95 -3.03
N GLN A 20 4.00 -6.08 -3.57
CA GLN A 20 2.59 -6.40 -3.79
C GLN A 20 2.39 -7.54 -4.80
N ARG A 21 3.21 -7.58 -5.87
CA ARG A 21 3.18 -8.68 -6.86
C ARG A 21 3.60 -10.01 -6.26
N GLU A 22 4.68 -10.01 -5.46
CA GLU A 22 5.15 -11.22 -4.77
C GLU A 22 4.13 -11.75 -3.75
N MET A 23 3.40 -10.85 -3.09
CA MET A 23 2.30 -11.22 -2.18
C MET A 23 1.02 -11.68 -2.90
N LYS A 24 1.00 -11.67 -4.25
CA LYS A 24 -0.17 -12.03 -5.08
C LYS A 24 -1.45 -11.31 -4.65
N ILE A 25 -1.33 -10.00 -4.40
CA ILE A 25 -2.45 -9.16 -3.99
C ILE A 25 -3.32 -8.83 -5.21
N GLU A 26 -4.61 -9.16 -5.15
CA GLU A 26 -5.57 -8.86 -6.20
C GLU A 26 -6.23 -7.51 -5.94
N LYS A 27 -5.87 -6.48 -6.71
CA LYS A 27 -6.37 -5.12 -6.48
C LYS A 27 -7.78 -4.92 -7.02
N TRP A 28 -8.75 -4.76 -6.12
CA TRP A 28 -10.14 -4.44 -6.45
C TRP A 28 -10.56 -3.11 -5.84
N VAL A 29 -11.60 -2.52 -6.43
CA VAL A 29 -12.18 -1.26 -5.94
C VAL A 29 -13.69 -1.38 -5.89
N CYS A 30 -14.25 -1.17 -4.71
CA CYS A 30 -15.67 -0.97 -4.54
C CYS A 30 -15.96 0.53 -4.69
N ILE A 31 -16.82 0.89 -5.64
CA ILE A 31 -17.19 2.27 -5.92
C ILE A 31 -18.69 2.40 -5.65
N THR A 32 -19.07 3.26 -4.71
CA THR A 32 -20.47 3.56 -4.44
C THR A 32 -20.77 5.00 -4.80
N ILE A 33 -21.86 5.21 -5.54
CA ILE A 33 -22.45 6.54 -5.72
C ILE A 33 -23.65 6.60 -4.80
N GLU A 34 -23.66 7.57 -3.90
CA GLU A 34 -24.66 7.67 -2.84
C GLU A 34 -24.94 9.13 -2.51
N TYR A 35 -26.07 9.38 -1.87
CA TYR A 35 -26.35 10.64 -1.22
C TYR A 35 -26.78 10.39 0.23
N ARG A 36 -26.70 11.43 1.04
CA ARG A 36 -27.19 11.40 2.42
C ARG A 36 -28.47 12.20 2.51
N THR A 37 -29.52 11.59 3.05
CA THR A 37 -30.78 12.30 3.34
C THR A 37 -30.57 13.30 4.46
N LYS A 38 -31.55 14.19 4.68
CA LYS A 38 -31.57 15.12 5.82
C LYS A 38 -31.46 14.41 7.18
N GLU A 39 -31.96 13.18 7.25
CA GLU A 39 -31.89 12.29 8.42
C GLU A 39 -30.53 11.56 8.54
N ARG A 40 -29.54 11.93 7.72
CA ARG A 40 -28.20 11.30 7.62
C ARG A 40 -28.23 9.83 7.22
N GLN A 41 -29.34 9.34 6.67
CA GLN A 41 -29.41 7.99 6.14
C GLN A 41 -28.66 7.92 4.80
N ARG A 42 -27.87 6.87 4.64
CA ARG A 42 -27.08 6.63 3.42
C ARG A 42 -27.94 5.90 2.40
N VAL A 43 -28.18 6.53 1.25
CA VAL A 43 -28.88 5.91 0.13
C VAL A 43 -27.88 5.64 -0.99
N VAL A 44 -27.59 4.36 -1.21
CA VAL A 44 -26.68 3.92 -2.28
C VAL A 44 -27.47 3.84 -3.59
N LEU A 45 -27.15 4.74 -4.52
CA LEU A 45 -27.77 4.81 -5.85
C LEU A 45 -27.18 3.75 -6.78
N PHE A 46 -25.86 3.56 -6.71
CA PHE A 46 -25.17 2.62 -7.58
C PHE A 46 -23.93 2.05 -6.90
N ARG A 47 -23.63 0.78 -7.18
CA ARG A 47 -22.42 0.09 -6.71
C ARG A 47 -21.71 -0.58 -7.89
N TYR A 48 -20.42 -0.30 -8.03
CA TYR A 48 -19.51 -1.02 -8.91
C TYR A 48 -18.52 -1.81 -8.08
N ASP A 49 -18.08 -2.94 -8.62
CA ASP A 49 -17.02 -3.76 -8.03
C ASP A 49 -16.07 -4.31 -9.11
N PRO A 50 -15.31 -3.45 -9.83
CA PRO A 50 -14.35 -3.89 -10.83
C PRO A 50 -12.95 -4.11 -10.22
N PRO A 51 -12.08 -4.87 -10.93
CA PRO A 51 -10.64 -4.79 -10.75
C PRO A 51 -10.14 -3.34 -10.85
N ARG A 52 -9.16 -2.98 -10.01
CA ARG A 52 -8.62 -1.62 -9.92
C ARG A 52 -8.06 -1.14 -11.27
N ASP A 53 -7.36 -2.00 -11.99
CA ASP A 53 -6.77 -1.67 -13.29
C ASP A 53 -7.82 -1.26 -14.34
N ILE A 54 -9.00 -1.86 -14.29
CA ILE A 54 -10.11 -1.52 -15.20
C ILE A 54 -10.67 -0.14 -14.86
N TYR A 55 -10.85 0.13 -13.57
CA TYR A 55 -11.29 1.44 -13.10
C TYR A 55 -10.29 2.54 -13.47
N GLU A 56 -9.00 2.34 -13.23
CA GLU A 56 -7.96 3.33 -13.54
C GLU A 56 -7.93 3.69 -15.04
N ARG A 57 -8.17 2.72 -15.92
CA ARG A 57 -8.25 2.96 -17.38
C ARG A 57 -9.57 3.60 -17.82
N ARG A 58 -10.66 3.38 -17.08
CA ARG A 58 -12.03 3.76 -17.47
C ARG A 58 -12.73 4.62 -16.43
N GLN A 59 -11.99 5.52 -15.78
CA GLN A 59 -12.52 6.42 -14.75
C GLN A 59 -13.71 7.27 -15.25
N TRP A 60 -13.72 7.60 -16.54
CA TRP A 60 -14.77 8.38 -17.18
C TRP A 60 -16.16 7.73 -17.07
N VAL A 61 -16.26 6.40 -16.96
CA VAL A 61 -17.54 5.69 -16.81
C VAL A 61 -18.22 6.06 -15.49
N VAL A 62 -17.42 6.10 -14.40
CA VAL A 62 -17.89 6.46 -13.07
C VAL A 62 -18.28 7.94 -13.04
N ARG A 63 -17.43 8.82 -13.62
CA ARG A 63 -17.71 10.26 -13.72
C ARG A 63 -18.99 10.55 -14.51
N TRP A 64 -19.17 9.87 -15.64
CA TRP A 64 -20.37 10.03 -16.47
C TRP A 64 -21.63 9.59 -15.72
N ARG A 65 -21.57 8.46 -15.01
CA ARG A 65 -22.71 7.99 -14.20
C ARG A 65 -23.00 8.93 -13.03
N HIS A 66 -21.97 9.43 -12.35
CA HIS A 66 -22.10 10.42 -11.28
C HIS A 66 -22.78 11.68 -11.78
N ALA A 67 -22.35 12.24 -12.93
CA ALA A 67 -22.98 13.41 -13.53
C ALA A 67 -24.46 13.17 -13.88
N ARG A 68 -24.79 12.02 -14.47
CA ARG A 68 -26.19 11.65 -14.76
C ARG A 68 -27.04 11.58 -13.48
N LEU A 69 -26.52 11.00 -12.41
CA LEU A 69 -27.22 10.89 -11.13
C LEU A 69 -27.38 12.26 -10.45
N LEU A 70 -26.39 13.14 -10.59
CA LEU A 70 -26.48 14.52 -10.10
C LEU A 70 -27.61 15.29 -10.79
N CYS A 71 -27.82 15.08 -12.10
CA CYS A 71 -28.97 15.66 -12.81
C CYS A 71 -30.32 15.07 -12.38
N GLN A 72 -30.37 13.79 -11.97
CA GLN A 72 -31.60 13.14 -11.50
C GLN A 72 -31.96 13.57 -10.08
N TYR A 73 -30.96 13.84 -9.24
CA TYR A 73 -31.12 14.21 -7.84
C TYR A 73 -30.45 15.57 -7.53
N PRO A 74 -30.92 16.68 -8.14
CA PRO A 74 -30.21 17.97 -8.07
C PRO A 74 -30.23 18.62 -6.67
N LYS A 75 -31.20 18.24 -5.81
CA LYS A 75 -31.30 18.75 -4.44
C LYS A 75 -30.45 17.96 -3.45
N GLU A 76 -30.03 16.76 -3.84
CA GLU A 76 -29.28 15.85 -2.97
C GLU A 76 -27.79 15.98 -3.24
N ASN A 77 -26.97 15.87 -2.19
CA ASN A 77 -25.52 15.88 -2.34
C ASN A 77 -25.02 14.48 -2.77
N VAL A 78 -25.06 14.22 -4.06
CA VAL A 78 -24.59 12.95 -4.65
C VAL A 78 -23.05 12.91 -4.64
N GLN A 79 -22.49 11.95 -3.92
CA GLN A 79 -21.05 11.75 -3.77
C GLN A 79 -20.62 10.35 -4.22
N THR A 80 -19.37 10.24 -4.66
CA THR A 80 -18.75 8.95 -5.03
C THR A 80 -17.73 8.57 -3.96
N TYR A 81 -17.87 7.37 -3.42
CA TYR A 81 -16.95 6.79 -2.45
C TYR A 81 -16.20 5.63 -3.06
N PHE A 82 -14.93 5.50 -2.68
CA PHE A 82 -14.02 4.46 -3.15
C PHE A 82 -13.52 3.69 -1.94
N SER A 83 -13.53 2.37 -2.03
CA SER A 83 -12.89 1.49 -1.06
C SER A 83 -12.01 0.50 -1.82
N TYR A 84 -10.72 0.50 -1.51
CA TYR A 84 -9.76 -0.41 -2.14
C TYR A 84 -9.57 -1.63 -1.26
N TYR A 85 -9.62 -2.81 -1.85
CA TYR A 85 -9.47 -4.05 -1.09
C TYR A 85 -8.83 -5.15 -1.93
N ASP A 86 -8.29 -6.16 -1.25
CA ASP A 86 -7.79 -7.38 -1.87
C ASP A 86 -8.92 -8.40 -1.99
N ARG A 87 -9.26 -8.85 -3.20
CA ARG A 87 -10.37 -9.80 -3.39
C ARG A 87 -10.09 -11.16 -2.76
N ARG A 88 -8.83 -11.57 -2.69
CA ARG A 88 -8.44 -12.87 -2.11
C ARG A 88 -8.60 -12.91 -0.59
N THR A 89 -8.29 -11.80 0.09
CA THR A 89 -8.28 -11.71 1.55
C THR A 89 -9.46 -10.95 2.13
N GLY A 90 -10.18 -10.17 1.32
CA GLY A 90 -11.24 -9.26 1.75
C GLY A 90 -10.76 -8.05 2.55
N LEU A 91 -9.44 -7.91 2.74
CA LEU A 91 -8.86 -6.83 3.54
C LEU A 91 -8.75 -5.53 2.75
N SER A 92 -8.91 -4.41 3.44
CA SER A 92 -8.71 -3.10 2.84
C SER A 92 -7.24 -2.88 2.45
N MET A 93 -7.05 -2.13 1.37
CA MET A 93 -5.77 -1.64 0.86
C MET A 93 -5.61 -0.13 1.02
N ASP A 94 -6.49 0.49 1.81
CA ASP A 94 -6.42 1.92 2.09
C ASP A 94 -5.13 2.27 2.85
N PHE A 95 -4.78 3.55 2.85
CA PHE A 95 -3.58 4.02 3.56
C PHE A 95 -3.65 3.66 5.05
N GLY A 96 -2.58 3.08 5.59
CA GLY A 96 -2.51 2.61 6.98
C GLY A 96 -3.17 1.25 7.25
N SER A 97 -3.84 0.64 6.28
CA SER A 97 -4.37 -0.74 6.40
C SER A 97 -3.25 -1.74 6.70
N ALA A 98 -3.61 -2.88 7.32
CA ALA A 98 -2.65 -3.92 7.67
C ALA A 98 -1.88 -4.44 6.42
N LEU A 99 -2.58 -4.63 5.29
CA LEU A 99 -1.94 -5.04 4.03
C LEU A 99 -1.00 -3.97 3.46
N SER A 100 -1.39 -2.70 3.53
CA SER A 100 -0.55 -1.59 3.06
C SER A 100 0.72 -1.46 3.90
N ARG A 101 0.59 -1.56 5.23
CA ARG A 101 1.73 -1.58 6.18
C ARG A 101 2.66 -2.76 5.91
N LEU A 102 2.11 -3.95 5.69
CA LEU A 102 2.90 -5.16 5.41
C LEU A 102 3.69 -5.01 4.09
N SER A 103 3.04 -4.53 3.04
CA SER A 103 3.68 -4.29 1.73
C SER A 103 4.80 -3.25 1.83
N ALA A 104 4.56 -2.18 2.59
CA ALA A 104 5.55 -1.12 2.85
C ALA A 104 6.76 -1.66 3.62
N ALA A 105 6.52 -2.43 4.68
CA ALA A 105 7.58 -3.03 5.48
C ALA A 105 8.45 -3.97 4.64
N LYS A 106 7.85 -4.81 3.80
CA LYS A 106 8.59 -5.68 2.87
C LYS A 106 9.46 -4.88 1.92
N ALA A 107 8.92 -3.85 1.28
CA ALA A 107 9.67 -2.99 0.38
C ALA A 107 10.86 -2.31 1.08
N GLN A 108 10.65 -1.78 2.28
CA GLN A 108 11.72 -1.16 3.07
C GLN A 108 12.82 -2.14 3.48
N ILE A 109 12.48 -3.40 3.77
CA ILE A 109 13.47 -4.45 4.05
C ILE A 109 14.30 -4.74 2.81
N THR A 110 13.67 -4.86 1.64
CA THR A 110 14.38 -5.10 0.37
C THR A 110 15.33 -3.96 0.03
N ILE A 111 14.88 -2.70 0.14
CA ILE A 111 15.71 -1.52 -0.08
C ILE A 111 16.87 -1.49 0.91
N ALA A 112 16.61 -1.77 2.19
CA ALA A 112 17.65 -1.78 3.20
C ALA A 112 18.72 -2.85 2.93
N ARG A 113 18.31 -4.06 2.52
CA ARG A 113 19.25 -5.13 2.12
C ARG A 113 20.11 -4.74 0.92
N ARG A 114 19.51 -4.09 -0.09
CA ARG A 114 20.25 -3.58 -1.26
C ARG A 114 21.27 -2.53 -0.84
N LYS A 115 20.87 -1.54 -0.03
CA LYS A 115 21.76 -0.49 0.48
C LYS A 115 22.91 -1.06 1.33
N GLU A 116 22.69 -2.14 2.07
CA GLU A 116 23.76 -2.87 2.77
C GLU A 116 24.77 -3.45 1.78
N GLN A 117 24.30 -4.10 0.72
CA GLN A 117 25.17 -4.69 -0.31
C GLN A 117 25.96 -3.62 -1.07
N GLU A 118 25.30 -2.55 -1.51
CA GLU A 118 25.95 -1.41 -2.19
C GLU A 118 27.02 -0.77 -1.31
N TYR A 119 26.73 -0.63 0.00
CA TYR A 119 27.70 -0.13 0.96
C TYR A 119 28.91 -1.06 1.06
N LEU A 120 28.70 -2.36 1.23
CA LEU A 120 29.79 -3.34 1.31
C LEU A 120 30.64 -3.37 0.04
N GLU A 121 30.01 -3.34 -1.14
CA GLU A 121 30.70 -3.31 -2.43
C GLU A 121 31.55 -2.06 -2.58
N TYR A 122 30.99 -0.89 -2.25
CA TYR A 122 31.70 0.37 -2.29
C TYR A 122 32.89 0.39 -1.32
N GLN A 123 32.70 -0.09 -0.09
CA GLN A 123 33.76 -0.13 0.92
C GLN A 123 34.88 -1.09 0.53
N ARG A 124 34.54 -2.29 0.01
CA ARG A 124 35.54 -3.27 -0.45
C ARG A 124 36.38 -2.76 -1.63
N GLN A 125 35.79 -1.96 -2.51
CA GLN A 125 36.49 -1.42 -3.69
C GLN A 125 37.36 -0.20 -3.37
N ASN A 126 36.88 0.71 -2.50
CA ASN A 126 37.53 2.00 -2.28
C ASN A 126 38.38 2.05 -1.00
N ASN A 127 38.08 1.24 0.01
CA ASN A 127 38.75 1.29 1.31
C ASN A 127 39.56 0.02 1.56
N MET A 128 40.89 0.13 1.44
CA MET A 128 41.85 -0.95 1.69
C MET A 128 41.90 -1.41 3.16
N PHE A 129 41.39 -0.60 4.09
CA PHE A 129 41.35 -0.89 5.52
C PHE A 129 39.95 -1.27 6.02
N PHE A 130 39.00 -1.51 5.11
CA PHE A 130 37.66 -1.86 5.50
C PHE A 130 37.63 -3.24 6.16
N ASN A 131 37.14 -3.29 7.40
CA ASN A 131 36.90 -4.52 8.14
C ASN A 131 35.42 -4.60 8.54
N GLU A 132 34.72 -5.61 8.04
CA GLU A 132 33.28 -5.81 8.27
C GLU A 132 32.90 -6.01 9.73
N ALA A 133 33.82 -6.52 10.55
CA ALA A 133 33.57 -6.81 11.96
C ALA A 133 33.73 -5.58 12.87
N GLU A 134 34.55 -4.61 12.47
CA GLU A 134 34.91 -3.43 13.27
C GLU A 134 34.07 -2.20 12.92
N ASP A 135 33.31 -2.25 11.82
CA ASP A 135 32.48 -1.14 11.37
C ASP A 135 31.24 -0.94 12.26
N GLU A 136 31.30 0.09 13.10
CA GLU A 136 30.20 0.47 13.99
C GLU A 136 28.94 0.92 13.23
N THR A 137 29.10 1.50 12.04
CA THR A 137 27.98 2.00 11.22
C THR A 137 27.20 0.84 10.63
N LEU A 138 27.90 -0.19 10.14
CA LEU A 138 27.30 -1.42 9.63
C LEU A 138 26.58 -2.19 10.76
N ALA A 139 27.20 -2.29 11.94
CA ALA A 139 26.58 -2.93 13.10
C ALA A 139 25.28 -2.23 13.52
N LYS A 140 25.26 -0.88 13.56
CA LYS A 140 24.05 -0.09 13.82
C LYS A 140 22.98 -0.30 12.75
N PHE A 141 23.39 -0.38 11.48
CA PHE A 141 22.47 -0.63 10.36
C PHE A 141 21.80 -2.00 10.47
N ARG A 142 22.59 -3.06 10.71
CA ARG A 142 22.09 -4.43 10.88
C ARG A 142 21.10 -4.55 12.04
N ARG A 143 21.36 -3.88 13.18
CA ARG A 143 20.39 -3.82 14.30
C ARG A 143 19.06 -3.21 13.86
N LYS A 144 19.09 -2.09 13.11
CA LYS A 144 17.87 -1.46 12.59
C LYS A 144 17.14 -2.37 11.57
N LEU A 145 17.89 -3.07 10.72
CA LEU A 145 17.32 -4.02 9.77
C LEU A 145 16.63 -5.17 10.50
N GLN A 146 17.24 -5.70 11.56
CA GLN A 146 16.67 -6.75 12.39
C GLN A 146 15.36 -6.31 13.05
N SER A 147 15.31 -5.12 13.65
CA SER A 147 14.06 -4.58 14.21
C SER A 147 12.96 -4.39 13.15
N LYS A 148 13.32 -4.07 11.90
CA LYS A 148 12.34 -4.00 10.80
C LYS A 148 11.80 -5.37 10.43
N ILE A 149 12.66 -6.39 10.43
CA ILE A 149 12.26 -7.79 10.16
C ILE A 149 11.31 -8.27 11.26
N GLU A 150 11.63 -8.03 12.52
CA GLU A 150 10.77 -8.38 13.66
C GLU A 150 9.39 -7.73 13.52
N LYS A 151 9.35 -6.42 13.27
CA LYS A 151 8.09 -5.71 13.01
C LYS A 151 7.31 -6.27 11.81
N TYR A 152 8.01 -6.68 10.75
CA TYR A 152 7.37 -7.32 9.60
C TYR A 152 6.72 -8.65 9.99
N THR A 153 7.39 -9.48 10.80
CA THR A 153 6.80 -10.75 11.28
C THR A 153 5.58 -10.54 12.18
N GLU A 154 5.57 -9.47 12.98
CA GLU A 154 4.39 -9.10 13.78
C GLU A 154 3.21 -8.68 12.87
N LEU A 155 3.49 -7.87 11.85
CA LEU A 155 2.47 -7.46 10.87
C LEU A 155 1.93 -8.65 10.07
N GLU A 156 2.76 -9.64 9.73
CA GLU A 156 2.29 -10.86 9.06
C GLU A 156 1.28 -11.61 9.94
N ARG A 157 1.56 -11.73 11.25
CA ARG A 157 0.63 -12.37 12.21
C ARG A 157 -0.67 -11.59 12.31
N GLU A 158 -0.61 -10.25 12.41
CA GLU A 158 -1.78 -9.37 12.44
C GLU A 158 -2.66 -9.57 11.19
N VAL A 159 -2.05 -9.62 10.01
CA VAL A 159 -2.76 -9.85 8.74
C VAL A 159 -3.41 -11.24 8.73
N ILE A 160 -2.71 -12.29 9.17
CA ILE A 160 -3.28 -13.65 9.22
C ILE A 160 -4.53 -13.69 10.12
N LEU A 161 -4.46 -13.10 11.32
CA LEU A 161 -5.60 -13.01 12.23
C LEU A 161 -6.75 -12.20 11.62
N SER A 162 -6.45 -11.09 10.95
CA SER A 162 -7.45 -10.26 10.27
C SER A 162 -8.17 -11.04 9.16
N VAL A 163 -7.44 -11.84 8.37
CA VAL A 163 -8.03 -12.69 7.33
C VAL A 163 -8.93 -13.76 7.93
N GLN A 164 -8.54 -14.37 9.07
CA GLN A 164 -9.38 -15.35 9.76
C GLN A 164 -10.69 -14.72 10.24
N ASN A 165 -10.63 -13.54 10.84
CA ASN A 165 -11.82 -12.82 11.32
C ASN A 165 -12.79 -12.48 10.18
N VAL A 166 -12.29 -12.06 9.02
CA VAL A 166 -13.13 -11.77 7.85
C VAL A 166 -13.80 -13.02 7.28
N ARG A 167 -13.17 -14.20 7.40
CA ARG A 167 -13.76 -15.47 6.91
C ARG A 167 -14.81 -16.06 7.86
N LEU A 168 -14.81 -15.65 9.12
CA LEU A 168 -15.77 -16.09 10.13
C LEU A 168 -17.05 -15.25 10.14
N GLN A 169 -17.04 -14.10 9.46
CA GLN A 169 -18.20 -13.21 9.25
C GLN A 169 -18.89 -13.51 7.92
#